data_AF-A0A7J6N5T8-F1
#
_entry.id   AF-A0A7J6N5T8-F1
#
_cell.length_a   1.000
_cell.length_b   1.000
_cell.length_c   1.000
_cell.angle_alpha   90.00
_cell.angle_beta   90.00
_cell.angle_gamma   90.00
#
_symmetry.space_group_name_H-M   'P 1'
#
loop_
_entity.id
_entity.type
_entity.pdbx_description
1 polymer ?
#
loop_
_entity_poly.entity_id
_entity_poly.type
_entity_poly.pdbx_seq_one_letter_code
_entity_poly.pdbx_strand_id
1 'polypeptide(L)'
;MTDFRRLPEKLPRATARPEVVGIDQRIAARVAQMREREAFRRPRFFDAKIRTIGVDKQALDAQVLEKLARLYADREKERAVERGVMEAHEELAKREMERHNSRRATQAELRAALAKQVSERLDREAGGEDTSVVDYGPSSVQVLDGEDEGKAVRQREQQKQQRDALEQQIFEKMLRKERMAEVESSPAAPYGSLAGPKEEIAARARRLARETLEANRKLAEAAALRHFAARDAEEAAGEAMLEYMADGRRFINEPPTEKLDGGRRYRKDGYRGAPPDAEGRVKDFRDRQVEAARKQSAAERAVAAAEAWAREEERRAAVRNMARRHRDKTVALKGVAYENARAAARRKEEPPLVAVQGEVKDEFFE
;
A
#
# COMPACT_ATOMS: atom_id res chain seq x y z
N MET A 1 -25.12 52.23 34.59
CA MET A 1 -23.66 52.18 34.71
C MET A 1 -23.11 51.66 33.38
N THR A 2 -23.17 52.40 32.27
CA THR A 2 -22.27 53.48 31.80
C THR A 2 -20.80 53.09 31.79
N ASP A 3 -20.35 52.40 30.73
CA ASP A 3 -18.97 52.43 30.27
C ASP A 3 -18.93 52.74 28.77
N PHE A 4 -19.37 53.96 28.44
CA PHE A 4 -19.01 54.64 27.20
C PHE A 4 -17.78 55.50 27.49
N ARG A 5 -16.60 55.08 27.02
CA ARG A 5 -15.42 55.90 26.64
C ARG A 5 -14.15 55.05 26.63
N ARG A 6 -13.95 54.27 25.57
CA ARG A 6 -12.59 54.00 25.07
C ARG A 6 -12.46 54.69 23.73
N LEU A 7 -11.86 55.88 23.76
CA LEU A 7 -11.42 56.58 22.56
C LEU A 7 -10.38 55.68 21.85
N PRO A 8 -10.45 55.52 20.52
CA PRO A 8 -9.42 54.80 19.79
C PRO A 8 -8.07 55.51 19.99
N GLU A 9 -7.05 54.72 20.31
CA GLU A 9 -5.68 55.18 20.39
C GLU A 9 -5.29 55.96 19.15
N LYS A 10 -4.58 57.06 19.40
CA LYS A 10 -4.02 58.04 18.46
C LYS A 10 -3.72 57.41 17.09
N LEU A 11 -4.42 57.90 16.05
CA LEU A 11 -4.10 57.59 14.66
C LEU A 11 -2.59 57.76 14.43
N PRO A 12 -1.91 56.80 13.76
CA PRO A 12 -0.49 56.89 13.52
C PRO A 12 -0.19 58.20 12.80
N ARG A 13 0.73 58.99 13.35
CA ARG A 13 1.22 60.23 12.73
C ARG A 13 1.60 59.91 11.29
N ALA A 14 1.02 60.63 10.34
CA ALA A 14 1.34 60.51 8.93
C ALA A 14 2.87 60.58 8.75
N THR A 15 3.49 59.45 8.42
CA THR A 15 4.89 59.40 8.07
C THR A 15 5.08 60.22 6.80
N ALA A 16 6.12 61.05 6.79
CA ALA A 16 6.46 61.90 5.66
C ALA A 16 6.45 61.07 4.37
N ARG A 17 5.81 61.60 3.31
CA ARG A 17 5.86 60.99 1.98
C ARG A 17 7.33 60.75 1.65
N PRO A 18 7.74 59.50 1.31
CA PRO A 18 9.12 59.25 0.94
C PRO A 18 9.44 60.16 -0.24
N GLU A 19 10.50 60.94 -0.08
CA GLU A 19 11.05 61.80 -1.12
C GLU A 19 11.16 61.01 -2.43
N VAL A 20 10.99 61.69 -3.57
CA VAL A 20 11.07 61.07 -4.89
C VAL A 20 12.52 60.62 -5.12
N VAL A 21 12.85 59.44 -4.59
CA VAL A 21 14.08 58.69 -4.84
C VAL A 21 14.24 58.63 -6.35
N GLY A 22 15.32 59.23 -6.86
CA GLY A 22 15.58 59.31 -8.30
C GLY A 22 15.51 57.93 -8.95
N ILE A 23 15.18 57.87 -10.24
CA ILE A 23 15.01 56.61 -10.99
C ILE A 23 16.24 55.69 -10.77
N ASP A 24 17.44 56.27 -10.74
CA ASP A 24 18.70 55.56 -10.51
C ASP A 24 18.83 54.99 -9.10
N GLN A 25 18.36 55.70 -8.08
CA GLN A 25 18.37 55.21 -6.70
C GLN A 25 17.33 54.09 -6.50
N ARG A 26 16.19 54.15 -7.20
CA ARG A 26 15.20 53.06 -7.21
C ARG A 26 15.75 51.82 -7.91
N ILE A 27 16.47 52.01 -9.02
CA ILE A 27 17.14 50.91 -9.73
C ILE A 27 18.23 50.30 -8.84
N ALA A 28 19.06 51.12 -8.20
CA ALA A 28 20.11 50.66 -7.28
C ALA A 28 19.53 49.90 -6.09
N ALA A 29 18.45 50.40 -5.46
CA ALA A 29 17.76 49.72 -4.38
C ALA A 29 17.14 48.38 -4.84
N ARG A 30 16.57 48.35 -6.05
CA ARG A 30 16.01 47.12 -6.64
C ARG A 30 17.11 46.09 -6.93
N VAL A 31 18.25 46.53 -7.45
CA VAL A 31 19.41 45.66 -7.71
C VAL A 31 20.01 45.13 -6.39
N ALA A 32 20.10 45.97 -5.35
CA ALA A 32 20.53 45.54 -4.02
C ALA A 32 19.59 44.46 -3.45
N GLN A 33 18.28 44.68 -3.50
CA GLN A 33 17.29 43.67 -3.09
C GLN A 33 17.37 42.38 -3.92
N MET A 34 17.62 42.48 -5.23
CA MET A 34 17.83 41.29 -6.06
C MET A 34 19.08 40.51 -5.63
N ARG A 35 20.20 41.21 -5.39
CA ARG A 35 21.46 40.60 -4.92
C ARG A 35 21.30 39.93 -3.56
N GLU A 36 20.58 40.56 -2.63
CA GLU A 36 20.27 39.96 -1.33
C GLU A 36 19.42 38.70 -1.49
N ARG A 37 18.35 38.76 -2.30
CA ARG A 37 17.50 37.60 -2.59
C ARG A 37 18.28 36.47 -3.26
N GLU A 38 19.17 36.79 -4.19
CA GLU A 38 20.05 35.82 -4.83
C GLU A 38 21.03 35.22 -3.83
N ALA A 39 21.62 36.03 -2.93
CA ALA A 39 22.52 35.54 -1.89
C ALA A 39 21.82 34.53 -0.95
N PHE A 40 20.54 34.75 -0.61
CA PHE A 40 19.74 33.78 0.16
C PHE A 40 19.34 32.53 -0.64
N ARG A 41 19.13 32.66 -1.95
CA ARG A 41 18.75 31.55 -2.85
C ARG A 41 19.92 30.66 -3.24
N ARG A 42 21.09 31.25 -3.45
CA ARG A 42 22.32 30.59 -3.91
C ARG A 42 22.65 29.32 -3.11
N PRO A 43 22.73 29.32 -1.77
CA PRO A 43 23.06 28.11 -1.02
C PRO A 43 22.04 26.98 -1.22
N ARG A 44 20.75 27.31 -1.40
CA ARG A 44 19.67 26.31 -1.61
C ARG A 44 19.74 25.65 -2.99
N PHE A 45 20.21 26.39 -4.00
CA PHE A 45 20.31 25.89 -5.37
C PHE A 45 21.57 25.06 -5.59
N PHE A 46 22.67 25.43 -4.93
CA PHE A 46 23.95 24.72 -5.04
C PHE A 46 24.05 23.47 -4.17
N ASP A 47 23.28 23.36 -3.08
CA ASP A 47 23.17 22.13 -2.30
C ASP A 47 22.18 21.14 -2.95
N ALA A 48 22.71 20.09 -3.57
CA ALA A 48 21.92 19.05 -4.23
C ALA A 48 20.92 18.35 -3.28
N LYS A 49 21.23 18.26 -1.98
CA LYS A 49 20.36 17.61 -0.98
C LYS A 49 19.16 18.49 -0.66
N ILE A 50 19.37 19.79 -0.45
CA ILE A 50 18.29 20.76 -0.23
C ILE A 50 17.44 20.93 -1.48
N ARG A 51 18.04 20.89 -2.68
CA ARG A 51 17.30 20.98 -3.95
C ARG A 51 16.38 19.78 -4.18
N THR A 52 16.78 18.59 -3.74
CA THR A 52 16.04 17.36 -3.97
C THR A 52 14.98 17.11 -2.88
N ILE A 53 15.30 17.41 -1.61
CA ILE A 53 14.46 17.10 -0.44
C ILE A 53 14.46 18.30 0.52
N GLY A 54 14.11 19.48 0.01
CA GLY A 54 14.10 20.72 0.77
C GLY A 54 12.92 20.76 1.74
N VAL A 55 13.12 20.30 2.97
CA VAL A 55 12.09 20.29 4.02
C VAL A 55 12.42 21.33 5.09
N ASP A 56 11.52 22.29 5.29
CA ASP A 56 11.60 23.24 6.39
C ASP A 56 11.09 22.59 7.68
N LYS A 57 12.00 21.91 8.37
CA LYS A 57 11.70 21.18 9.61
C LYS A 57 11.08 22.10 10.67
N GLN A 58 11.56 23.34 10.80
CA GLN A 58 11.07 24.25 11.84
C GLN A 58 9.64 24.68 11.56
N ALA A 59 9.30 24.98 10.29
CA ALA A 59 7.93 25.28 9.91
C ALA A 59 7.00 24.08 10.10
N LEU A 60 7.45 22.87 9.76
CA LEU A 60 6.67 21.65 10.00
C LEU A 60 6.45 21.39 11.49
N ASP A 61 7.50 21.51 12.31
CA ASP A 61 7.40 21.34 13.77
C ASP A 61 6.41 22.39 14.35
N ALA A 62 6.45 23.64 13.89
CA ALA A 62 5.50 24.67 14.28
C ALA A 62 4.05 24.33 13.86
N GLN A 63 3.84 23.82 12.65
CA GLN A 63 2.52 23.37 12.18
C GLN A 63 1.99 22.17 12.98
N VAL A 64 2.87 21.23 13.36
CA VAL A 64 2.50 20.09 14.21
C VAL A 64 2.08 20.58 15.59
N LEU A 65 2.86 21.48 16.20
CA LEU A 65 2.52 22.09 17.49
C LEU A 65 1.20 22.86 17.44
N GLU A 66 0.97 23.65 16.38
CA GLU A 66 -0.29 24.35 16.18
C GLU A 66 -1.49 23.39 16.07
N LYS A 67 -1.34 22.31 15.29
CA LYS A 67 -2.39 21.28 15.17
C LYS A 67 -2.68 20.60 16.51
N LEU A 68 -1.65 20.27 17.29
CA LEU A 68 -1.81 19.70 18.62
C LEU A 68 -2.53 20.69 19.55
N ALA A 69 -2.14 21.97 19.55
CA ALA A 69 -2.79 23.00 20.36
C ALA A 69 -4.27 23.15 20.01
N ARG A 70 -4.63 23.12 18.72
CA ARG A 70 -6.03 23.12 18.27
C ARG A 70 -6.80 21.90 18.76
N LEU A 71 -6.21 20.70 18.64
CA LEU A 71 -6.83 19.47 19.14
C LEU A 71 -7.06 19.49 20.65
N TYR A 72 -6.11 20.03 21.43
CA TYR A 72 -6.29 20.21 22.87
C TYR A 72 -7.40 21.21 23.19
N ALA A 73 -7.42 22.36 22.51
CA ALA A 73 -8.47 23.37 22.69
C ALA A 73 -9.87 22.82 22.35
N ASP A 74 -10.00 22.02 21.30
CA ASP A 74 -11.27 21.42 20.92
C ASP A 74 -11.72 20.33 21.92
N ARG A 75 -10.78 19.51 22.42
CA ARG A 75 -11.06 18.58 23.52
C ARG A 75 -11.50 19.29 24.81
N GLU A 76 -10.91 20.44 25.12
CA GLU A 76 -11.35 21.24 26.28
C GLU A 76 -12.76 21.81 26.10
N LYS A 77 -13.12 22.25 24.89
CA LYS A 77 -14.49 22.66 24.58
C LYS A 77 -15.47 21.50 24.71
N GLU A 78 -15.13 20.33 24.18
CA GLU A 78 -15.95 19.12 24.31
C GLU A 78 -16.19 18.78 25.80
N ARG A 79 -15.13 18.76 26.62
CA ARG A 79 -15.25 18.56 28.07
C ARG A 79 -16.08 19.64 28.77
N ALA A 80 -16.02 20.88 28.32
CA ALA A 80 -16.85 21.95 28.86
C ALA A 80 -18.34 21.73 28.53
N VAL A 81 -18.65 21.30 27.31
CA VAL A 81 -20.01 20.93 26.90
C VAL A 81 -20.50 19.72 27.71
N GLU A 82 -19.69 18.68 27.85
CA GLU A 82 -20.02 17.50 28.66
C GLU A 82 -20.35 17.87 30.10
N ARG A 83 -19.53 18.73 30.74
CA ARG A 83 -19.82 19.24 32.09
C ARG A 83 -21.15 19.97 32.15
N GLY A 84 -21.44 20.85 31.18
CA GLY A 84 -22.72 21.55 31.11
C GLY A 84 -23.93 20.62 30.95
N VAL A 85 -23.79 19.53 30.17
CA VAL A 85 -24.84 18.51 30.03
C VAL A 85 -25.06 17.75 31.34
N MET A 86 -23.98 17.39 32.05
CA MET A 86 -24.07 16.70 33.34
C MET A 86 -24.74 17.58 34.40
N GLU A 87 -24.36 18.86 34.48
CA GLU A 87 -25.00 19.83 35.39
C GLU A 87 -26.49 19.98 35.09
N ALA A 88 -26.87 20.11 33.81
CA ALA A 88 -28.28 20.17 33.40
C ALA A 88 -29.06 18.89 33.77
N HIS A 89 -28.43 17.73 33.62
CA HIS A 89 -29.03 16.45 34.01
C HIS A 89 -29.26 16.37 35.54
N GLU A 90 -28.28 16.80 36.34
CA GLU A 90 -28.42 16.86 37.80
C GLU A 90 -29.54 17.81 38.23
N GLU A 91 -29.66 18.98 37.59
CA GLU A 91 -30.76 19.91 37.85
C GLU A 91 -32.13 19.31 37.51
N LEU A 92 -32.25 18.62 36.37
CA LEU A 92 -33.47 17.93 35.98
C LEU A 92 -33.84 16.84 36.98
N ALA A 93 -32.88 16.02 37.41
CA ALA A 93 -33.10 14.99 38.41
C ALA A 93 -33.57 15.56 39.76
N LYS A 94 -32.97 16.68 40.21
CA LYS A 94 -33.43 17.40 41.42
C LYS A 94 -34.87 17.88 41.28
N ARG A 95 -35.22 18.51 40.15
CA ARG A 95 -36.59 18.97 39.88
C ARG A 95 -37.60 17.84 39.83
N GLU A 96 -37.24 16.68 39.27
CA GLU A 96 -38.10 15.50 39.26
C GLU A 96 -38.32 14.95 40.66
N MET A 97 -37.26 14.88 41.48
CA MET A 97 -37.35 14.46 42.87
C MET A 97 -38.23 15.40 43.70
N GLU A 98 -38.10 16.70 43.53
CA GLU A 98 -38.96 17.71 44.16
C GLU A 98 -40.42 17.55 43.75
N ARG A 99 -40.70 17.35 42.45
CA ARG A 99 -42.05 17.09 41.93
C ARG A 99 -42.65 15.81 42.50
N HIS A 100 -41.84 14.77 42.67
CA HIS A 100 -42.30 13.52 43.25
C HIS A 100 -42.57 13.66 44.75
N ASN A 101 -41.72 14.37 45.48
CA ASN A 101 -41.91 14.64 46.90
C ASN A 101 -43.14 15.52 47.15
N SER A 102 -43.36 16.55 46.34
CA SER A 102 -44.56 17.39 46.45
C SER A 102 -45.83 16.59 46.17
N ARG A 103 -45.83 15.71 45.16
CA ARG A 103 -46.95 14.77 44.91
C ARG A 103 -47.20 13.83 46.09
N ARG A 104 -46.15 13.33 46.74
CA ARG A 104 -46.29 12.49 47.94
C ARG A 104 -46.87 13.27 49.12
N ALA A 105 -46.40 14.50 49.33
CA ALA A 105 -46.90 15.37 50.39
C ALA A 105 -48.39 15.68 50.20
N THR A 106 -48.81 16.10 48.99
CA THR A 106 -50.22 16.38 48.70
C THR A 106 -51.10 15.13 48.83
N GLN A 107 -50.61 13.95 48.43
CA GLN A 107 -51.32 12.69 48.66
C GLN A 107 -51.44 12.34 50.15
N ALA A 108 -50.41 12.61 50.95
CA ALA A 108 -50.44 12.39 52.39
C ALA A 108 -51.42 13.33 53.08
N GLU A 109 -51.43 14.62 52.70
CA GLU A 109 -52.38 15.62 53.19
C GLU A 109 -53.82 15.23 52.87
N LEU A 110 -54.09 14.80 51.62
CA LEU A 110 -55.40 14.29 51.20
C LEU A 110 -55.84 13.09 52.06
N ARG A 111 -54.93 12.13 52.31
CA ARG A 111 -55.23 10.98 53.17
C ARG A 111 -55.51 11.38 54.61
N ALA A 112 -54.74 12.31 55.17
CA ALA A 112 -54.94 12.81 56.52
C ALA A 112 -56.29 13.56 56.66
N ALA A 113 -56.64 14.39 55.68
CA ALA A 113 -57.92 15.10 55.66
C ALA A 113 -59.11 14.13 55.61
N LEU A 114 -59.03 13.08 54.78
CA LEU A 114 -60.05 12.03 54.72
C LEU A 114 -60.15 11.25 56.04
N ALA A 115 -59.03 10.87 56.64
CA ALA A 115 -59.03 10.15 57.91
C ALA A 115 -59.69 10.96 59.04
N LYS A 116 -59.40 12.27 59.10
CA LYS A 116 -60.01 13.19 60.08
C LYS A 116 -61.53 13.28 59.91
N GLN A 117 -62.01 13.35 58.67
CA GLN A 117 -63.46 13.36 58.40
C GLN A 117 -64.14 12.06 58.83
N VAL A 118 -63.44 10.92 58.76
CA VAL A 118 -63.97 9.63 59.21
C VAL A 118 -64.02 9.55 60.74
N SER A 119 -62.97 9.97 61.44
CA SER A 119 -62.96 9.97 62.92
C SER A 119 -64.01 10.90 63.52
N GLU A 120 -64.19 12.11 62.97
CA GLU A 120 -65.21 13.06 63.43
C GLU A 120 -66.65 12.54 63.25
N ARG A 121 -66.88 11.61 62.30
CA ARG A 121 -68.18 10.93 62.15
C ARG A 121 -68.37 9.85 63.23
N LEU A 122 -67.34 9.06 63.50
CA LEU A 122 -67.39 7.98 64.50
C LEU A 122 -67.59 8.52 65.93
N ASP A 123 -66.96 9.64 66.29
CA ASP A 123 -67.09 10.24 67.62
C ASP A 123 -68.49 10.82 67.90
N ARG A 124 -69.29 11.11 66.85
CA ARG A 124 -70.68 11.55 67.00
C ARG A 124 -71.66 10.40 67.26
N GLU A 125 -71.27 9.17 66.97
CA GLU A 125 -72.14 7.99 67.05
C GLU A 125 -71.92 7.19 68.35
N ALA A 126 -70.86 7.46 69.12
CA ALA A 126 -70.46 6.69 70.30
C ALA A 126 -71.04 7.21 71.65
N GLY A 127 -72.22 7.83 71.66
CA GLY A 127 -72.86 8.39 72.87
C GLY A 127 -73.89 7.46 73.54
N GLY A 128 -73.49 6.26 73.96
CA GLY A 128 -74.38 5.34 74.69
C GLY A 128 -73.61 4.50 75.71
N GLU A 129 -73.71 4.86 76.98
CA GLU A 129 -73.21 4.10 78.13
C GLU A 129 -74.15 2.91 78.43
N ASP A 130 -73.63 1.68 78.32
CA ASP A 130 -74.33 0.48 78.80
C ASP A 130 -73.87 0.11 80.21
N THR A 131 -74.84 -0.08 81.10
CA THR A 131 -74.69 -0.40 82.51
C THR A 131 -74.11 -1.79 82.76
N SER A 132 -73.21 -1.89 83.74
CA SER A 132 -72.52 -3.11 84.14
C SER A 132 -73.47 -4.22 84.61
N VAL A 133 -73.40 -5.37 83.93
CA VAL A 133 -74.08 -6.61 84.29
C VAL A 133 -73.37 -7.24 85.49
N VAL A 134 -74.15 -7.73 86.47
CA VAL A 134 -73.68 -8.39 87.68
C VAL A 134 -73.12 -9.78 87.33
N ASP A 135 -71.86 -10.04 87.70
CA ASP A 135 -71.16 -11.29 87.40
C ASP A 135 -71.71 -12.46 88.23
N TYR A 136 -72.47 -13.35 87.61
CA TYR A 136 -72.78 -14.67 88.17
C TYR A 136 -71.63 -15.63 87.86
N GLY A 137 -70.94 -16.09 88.90
CA GLY A 137 -69.82 -17.02 88.75
C GLY A 137 -70.26 -18.42 88.27
N PRO A 138 -69.34 -19.19 87.66
CA PRO A 138 -69.62 -20.50 87.06
C PRO A 138 -70.09 -21.57 88.07
N SER A 139 -69.94 -21.32 89.38
CA SER A 139 -70.42 -22.21 90.43
C SER A 139 -71.92 -22.08 90.73
N SER A 140 -72.59 -21.03 90.24
CA SER A 140 -73.99 -20.78 90.55
C SER A 140 -74.95 -21.73 89.81
N VAL A 141 -74.52 -22.35 88.71
CA VAL A 141 -75.34 -23.22 87.81
C VAL A 141 -76.64 -22.53 87.36
N GLN A 142 -76.78 -21.22 87.57
CA GLN A 142 -77.97 -20.43 87.26
C GLN A 142 -77.95 -19.92 85.81
N VAL A 143 -76.75 -19.79 85.22
CA VAL A 143 -76.57 -19.40 83.82
C VAL A 143 -75.92 -20.56 83.09
N LEU A 144 -76.59 -21.05 82.05
CA LEU A 144 -76.07 -22.08 81.15
C LEU A 144 -75.67 -21.42 79.83
N ASP A 145 -74.39 -21.46 79.46
CA ASP A 145 -73.86 -20.83 78.23
C ASP A 145 -74.56 -21.27 76.92
N GLY A 146 -75.31 -22.38 76.95
CA GLY A 146 -76.08 -22.87 75.81
C GLY A 146 -77.42 -22.16 75.59
N GLU A 147 -77.96 -21.51 76.62
CA GLU A 147 -79.22 -20.77 76.56
C GLU A 147 -78.91 -19.31 76.18
N ASP A 148 -78.61 -19.09 74.90
CA ASP A 148 -78.34 -17.76 74.34
C ASP A 148 -79.58 -16.86 74.44
N GLU A 149 -79.78 -16.24 75.60
CA GLU A 149 -80.85 -15.25 75.85
C GLU A 149 -80.76 -14.07 74.87
N GLY A 150 -79.54 -13.77 74.42
CA GLY A 150 -79.22 -12.75 73.42
C GLY A 150 -79.55 -13.14 71.97
N LYS A 151 -80.08 -14.34 71.69
CA LYS A 151 -80.29 -14.81 70.31
C LYS A 151 -81.13 -13.86 69.46
N ALA A 152 -82.20 -13.29 70.04
CA ALA A 152 -83.07 -12.35 69.33
C ALA A 152 -82.36 -11.02 69.04
N VAL A 153 -81.55 -10.53 69.98
CA VAL A 153 -80.73 -9.32 69.81
C VAL A 153 -79.66 -9.55 68.75
N ARG A 154 -78.95 -10.68 68.83
CA ARG A 154 -77.94 -11.10 67.85
C ARG A 154 -78.51 -11.22 66.44
N GLN A 155 -79.71 -11.81 66.29
CA GLN A 155 -80.39 -11.88 65.00
C GLN A 155 -80.76 -10.49 64.49
N ARG A 156 -81.22 -9.59 65.35
CA ARG A 156 -81.55 -8.21 64.99
C ARG A 156 -80.31 -7.42 64.56
N GLU A 157 -79.19 -7.59 65.26
CA GLU A 157 -77.91 -7.00 64.91
C GLU A 157 -77.37 -7.56 63.59
N GLN A 158 -77.44 -8.88 63.39
CA GLN A 158 -77.06 -9.50 62.12
C GLN A 158 -77.92 -8.98 60.96
N GLN A 159 -79.22 -8.84 61.15
CA GLN A 159 -80.10 -8.25 60.14
C GLN A 159 -79.78 -6.78 59.87
N LYS A 160 -79.46 -6.01 60.91
CA LYS A 160 -79.03 -4.61 60.76
C LYS A 160 -77.72 -4.53 59.98
N GLN A 161 -76.72 -5.32 60.34
CA GLN A 161 -75.44 -5.40 59.62
C GLN A 161 -75.64 -5.80 58.14
N GLN A 162 -76.54 -6.75 57.87
CA GLN A 162 -76.87 -7.13 56.50
C GLN A 162 -77.53 -5.98 55.71
N ARG A 163 -78.44 -5.23 56.34
CA ARG A 163 -79.07 -4.05 55.72
C ARG A 163 -78.04 -2.96 55.44
N ASP A 164 -77.21 -2.62 56.42
CA ASP A 164 -76.18 -1.59 56.29
C ASP A 164 -75.17 -1.97 55.18
N ALA A 165 -74.78 -3.24 55.09
CA ALA A 165 -73.90 -3.74 54.03
C ALA A 165 -74.54 -3.64 52.63
N LEU A 166 -75.84 -3.94 52.50
CA LEU A 166 -76.56 -3.80 51.24
C LEU A 166 -76.72 -2.34 50.83
N GLU A 167 -77.00 -1.44 51.78
CA GLU A 167 -77.10 0.00 51.52
C GLU A 167 -75.77 0.58 51.04
N GLN A 168 -74.65 0.18 51.66
CA GLN A 168 -73.31 0.56 51.21
C GLN A 168 -73.03 0.08 49.78
N GLN A 169 -73.35 -1.18 49.45
CA GLN A 169 -73.16 -1.71 48.10
C GLN A 169 -74.00 -0.99 47.05
N ILE A 170 -75.25 -0.63 47.38
CA ILE A 170 -76.12 0.14 46.48
C ILE A 170 -75.53 1.54 46.26
N PHE A 171 -75.09 2.21 47.32
CA PHE A 171 -74.49 3.54 47.24
C PHE A 171 -73.21 3.55 46.39
N GLU A 172 -72.29 2.60 46.62
CA GLU A 172 -71.07 2.46 45.81
C GLU A 172 -71.38 2.19 44.33
N LYS A 173 -72.38 1.35 44.07
CA LYS A 173 -72.82 1.04 42.70
C LYS A 173 -73.40 2.27 42.00
N MET A 174 -74.18 3.08 42.71
CA MET A 174 -74.72 4.35 42.21
C MET A 174 -73.61 5.35 41.91
N LEU A 175 -72.68 5.55 42.84
CA LEU A 175 -71.53 6.46 42.65
C LEU A 175 -70.64 6.02 41.48
N ARG A 176 -70.41 4.71 41.33
CA ARG A 176 -69.66 4.16 40.20
C ARG A 176 -70.38 4.40 38.88
N LYS A 177 -71.71 4.26 38.86
CA LYS A 177 -72.54 4.53 37.67
C LYS A 177 -72.53 6.02 37.31
N GLU A 178 -72.61 6.91 38.29
CA GLU A 178 -72.50 8.36 38.07
C GLU A 178 -71.13 8.76 37.52
N ARG A 179 -70.04 8.22 38.08
CA ARG A 179 -68.69 8.45 37.53
C ARG A 179 -68.53 7.96 36.09
N MET A 180 -69.11 6.80 35.77
CA MET A 180 -69.10 6.30 34.39
C MET A 180 -69.91 7.21 33.48
N ALA A 181 -71.09 7.65 33.94
CA ALA A 181 -71.93 8.60 33.20
C ALA A 181 -71.26 9.97 33.05
N GLU A 182 -70.46 10.43 34.00
CA GLU A 182 -69.68 11.67 33.91
C GLU A 182 -68.53 11.55 32.90
N VAL A 183 -67.84 10.40 32.88
CA VAL A 183 -66.83 10.09 31.86
C VAL A 183 -67.45 9.95 30.45
N GLU A 184 -68.64 9.36 30.35
CA GLU A 184 -69.37 9.20 29.09
C GLU A 184 -70.06 10.50 28.61
N SER A 185 -70.52 11.36 29.52
CA SER A 185 -71.15 12.65 29.22
C SER A 185 -70.16 13.80 29.07
N SER A 186 -68.89 13.60 29.44
CA SER A 186 -67.82 14.51 29.07
C SER A 186 -67.74 14.52 27.53
N PRO A 187 -68.13 15.62 26.85
CA PRO A 187 -68.17 15.63 25.40
C PRO A 187 -66.75 15.42 24.89
N ALA A 188 -66.52 14.29 24.23
CA ALA A 188 -65.29 14.00 23.53
C ALA A 188 -65.13 14.96 22.34
N ALA A 189 -64.68 16.19 22.60
CA ALA A 189 -64.20 17.13 21.58
C ALA A 189 -62.99 17.90 22.13
N PRO A 190 -61.86 18.01 21.40
CA PRO A 190 -61.70 17.85 19.96
C PRO A 190 -60.49 16.97 19.57
N TYR A 191 -60.54 15.65 19.73
CA TYR A 191 -59.54 14.79 19.07
C TYR A 191 -59.69 14.79 17.53
N GLY A 192 -60.85 15.20 17.00
CA GLY A 192 -61.07 15.40 15.56
C GLY A 192 -60.35 16.61 14.96
N SER A 193 -60.05 17.67 15.74
CA SER A 193 -59.35 18.87 15.26
C SER A 193 -57.82 18.71 15.21
N LEU A 194 -57.27 17.70 15.88
CA LEU A 194 -55.83 17.40 15.89
C LEU A 194 -55.44 16.35 14.83
N ALA A 195 -56.40 15.73 14.15
CA ALA A 195 -56.13 14.75 13.09
C ALA A 195 -55.52 15.39 11.84
N GLY A 196 -56.06 16.53 11.38
CA GLY A 196 -55.55 17.27 10.22
C GLY A 196 -54.08 17.70 10.34
N PRO A 197 -53.67 18.39 11.43
CA PRO A 197 -52.27 18.79 11.63
C PRO A 197 -51.31 17.60 11.73
N LYS A 198 -51.74 16.48 12.32
CA LYS A 198 -50.90 15.27 12.44
C LYS A 198 -50.70 14.59 11.09
N GLU A 199 -51.73 14.53 10.25
CA GLU A 199 -51.62 13.99 8.90
C GLU A 199 -50.76 14.88 7.99
N GLU A 200 -50.86 16.21 8.11
CA GLU A 200 -50.00 17.14 7.39
C GLU A 200 -48.54 17.05 7.82
N ILE A 201 -48.27 16.94 9.13
CA ILE A 201 -46.91 16.71 9.67
C ILE A 201 -46.36 15.37 9.17
N ALA A 202 -47.15 14.30 9.19
CA ALA A 202 -46.75 12.99 8.68
C ALA A 202 -46.52 13.01 7.16
N ALA A 203 -47.35 13.71 6.40
CA ALA A 203 -47.19 13.88 4.96
C ALA A 203 -45.93 14.68 4.62
N ARG A 204 -45.65 15.74 5.39
CA ARG A 204 -44.41 16.53 5.26
C ARG A 204 -43.17 15.71 5.60
N ALA A 205 -43.22 14.91 6.66
CA ALA A 205 -42.14 13.99 7.02
C ALA A 205 -41.90 12.95 5.92
N ARG A 206 -42.96 12.40 5.29
CA ARG A 206 -42.84 11.48 4.15
C ARG A 206 -42.22 12.14 2.92
N ARG A 207 -42.54 13.41 2.62
CA ARG A 207 -41.91 14.17 1.52
C ARG A 207 -40.43 14.38 1.79
N LEU A 208 -40.08 14.82 2.99
CA LEU A 208 -38.69 15.04 3.38
C LEU A 208 -37.88 13.74 3.36
N ALA A 209 -38.48 12.62 3.79
CA ALA A 209 -37.87 11.29 3.66
C ALA A 209 -37.60 10.91 2.19
N ARG A 210 -38.51 11.19 1.27
CA ARG A 210 -38.29 10.96 -0.17
C ARG A 210 -37.16 11.83 -0.72
N GLU A 211 -37.12 13.11 -0.37
CA GLU A 211 -36.05 14.03 -0.78
C GLU A 211 -34.69 13.57 -0.25
N THR A 212 -34.60 13.13 1.01
CA THR A 212 -33.35 12.57 1.57
C THR A 212 -32.94 11.28 0.87
N LEU A 213 -33.89 10.41 0.51
CA LEU A 213 -33.62 9.18 -0.22
C LEU A 213 -33.11 9.48 -1.65
N GLU A 214 -33.68 10.48 -2.33
CA GLU A 214 -33.19 10.93 -3.64
C GLU A 214 -31.80 11.56 -3.56
N ALA A 215 -31.53 12.38 -2.54
CA ALA A 215 -30.21 12.93 -2.29
C ALA A 215 -29.18 11.84 -2.02
N ASN A 216 -29.52 10.84 -1.20
CA ASN A 216 -28.66 9.69 -0.92
C ASN A 216 -28.41 8.83 -2.17
N ARG A 217 -29.42 8.65 -3.03
CA ARG A 217 -29.24 7.97 -4.32
C ARG A 217 -28.26 8.73 -5.22
N LYS A 218 -28.43 10.04 -5.36
CA LYS A 218 -27.51 10.89 -6.14
C LYS A 218 -26.08 10.85 -5.60
N LEU A 219 -25.92 10.85 -4.27
CA LEU A 219 -24.61 10.72 -3.62
C LEU A 219 -24.00 9.34 -3.88
N ALA A 220 -24.79 8.26 -3.82
CA ALA A 220 -24.33 6.91 -4.11
C ALA A 220 -23.91 6.76 -5.58
N GLU A 221 -24.70 7.30 -6.52
CA GLU A 221 -24.36 7.33 -7.95
C GLU A 221 -23.07 8.12 -8.21
N ALA A 222 -22.91 9.30 -7.60
CA ALA A 222 -21.69 10.09 -7.71
C ALA A 222 -20.47 9.37 -7.10
N ALA A 223 -20.65 8.66 -5.98
CA ALA A 223 -19.61 7.85 -5.38
C ALA A 223 -19.20 6.67 -6.27
N ALA A 224 -20.18 5.99 -6.88
CA ALA A 224 -19.93 4.90 -7.82
C ALA A 224 -19.14 5.41 -9.04
N LEU A 225 -19.54 6.54 -9.63
CA LEU A 225 -18.82 7.16 -10.75
C LEU A 225 -17.38 7.54 -10.38
N ARG A 226 -17.15 8.07 -9.17
CA ARG A 226 -15.79 8.34 -8.67
C ARG A 226 -14.97 7.08 -8.51
N HIS A 227 -15.58 6.00 -8.03
CA HIS A 227 -14.90 4.72 -7.88
C HIS A 227 -14.53 4.10 -9.24
N PHE A 228 -15.41 4.19 -10.23
CA PHE A 228 -15.08 3.77 -11.59
C PHE A 228 -13.95 4.61 -12.18
N ALA A 229 -14.01 5.94 -12.07
CA ALA A 229 -12.94 6.81 -12.55
C ALA A 229 -11.59 6.56 -11.83
N ALA A 230 -11.62 6.24 -10.53
CA ALA A 230 -10.41 5.87 -9.79
C ALA A 230 -9.83 4.54 -10.29
N ARG A 231 -10.70 3.55 -10.53
CA ARG A 231 -10.29 2.26 -11.08
C ARG A 231 -9.71 2.39 -12.49
N ASP A 232 -10.35 3.16 -13.37
CA ASP A 232 -9.84 3.42 -14.72
C ASP A 232 -8.48 4.13 -14.67
N ALA A 233 -8.29 5.05 -13.72
CA ALA A 233 -7.01 5.71 -13.50
C ALA A 233 -5.92 4.75 -12.97
N GLU A 234 -6.28 3.80 -12.10
CA GLU A 234 -5.38 2.75 -11.63
C GLU A 234 -5.01 1.77 -12.75
N GLU A 235 -5.99 1.35 -13.57
CA GLU A 235 -5.75 0.49 -14.73
C GLU A 235 -4.85 1.19 -15.75
N ALA A 236 -5.12 2.46 -16.08
CA ALA A 236 -4.27 3.26 -16.96
C ALA A 236 -2.85 3.48 -16.39
N ALA A 237 -2.71 3.71 -15.08
CA ALA A 237 -1.40 3.80 -14.44
C ALA A 237 -0.66 2.46 -14.45
N GLY A 238 -1.38 1.35 -14.29
CA GLY A 238 -0.85 -0.01 -14.41
C GLY A 238 -0.37 -0.31 -15.83
N GLU A 239 -1.15 0.03 -16.85
CA GLU A 239 -0.78 -0.10 -18.26
C GLU A 239 0.45 0.74 -18.58
N ALA A 240 0.49 2.01 -18.16
CA ALA A 240 1.65 2.88 -18.34
C ALA A 240 2.91 2.32 -17.64
N MET A 241 2.75 1.68 -16.48
CA MET A 241 3.85 1.01 -15.79
C MET A 241 4.33 -0.22 -16.56
N LEU A 242 3.42 -1.03 -17.12
CA LEU A 242 3.75 -2.18 -17.95
C LEU A 242 4.46 -1.76 -19.23
N GLU A 243 3.96 -0.73 -19.91
CA GLU A 243 4.59 -0.12 -21.09
C GLU A 243 5.99 0.40 -20.75
N TYR A 244 6.13 1.13 -19.64
CA TYR A 244 7.44 1.58 -19.16
C TYR A 244 8.40 0.42 -18.85
N MET A 245 7.90 -0.69 -18.31
CA MET A 245 8.70 -1.89 -18.04
C MET A 245 9.06 -2.63 -19.34
N ALA A 246 8.16 -2.64 -20.33
CA ALA A 246 8.35 -3.26 -21.63
C ALA A 246 9.32 -2.47 -22.51
N ASP A 247 9.16 -1.15 -22.63
CA ASP A 247 9.94 -0.34 -23.57
C ASP A 247 11.25 0.20 -22.96
N GLY A 248 11.23 0.55 -21.67
CA GLY A 248 12.26 1.41 -21.08
C GLY A 248 13.28 0.72 -20.20
N ARG A 249 12.99 -0.47 -19.66
CA ARG A 249 13.89 -1.10 -18.68
C ARG A 249 14.91 -1.99 -19.35
N ARG A 250 16.14 -1.46 -19.36
CA ARG A 250 17.43 -2.15 -19.61
C ARG A 250 17.60 -3.50 -18.90
N PHE A 251 16.79 -3.76 -17.88
CA PHE A 251 16.86 -4.99 -17.11
C PHE A 251 16.08 -6.16 -17.72
N ILE A 252 14.90 -5.93 -18.33
CA ILE A 252 14.03 -7.02 -18.80
C ILE A 252 14.40 -7.45 -20.22
N ASN A 253 14.51 -6.52 -21.17
CA ASN A 253 14.77 -6.84 -22.57
C ASN A 253 16.26 -6.96 -22.93
N GLU A 254 17.14 -6.81 -21.93
CA GLU A 254 18.60 -6.88 -22.09
C GLU A 254 19.13 -6.19 -23.36
N PRO A 255 18.93 -4.87 -23.51
CA PRO A 255 19.29 -4.19 -24.75
C PRO A 255 20.78 -4.35 -25.05
N PRO A 256 21.15 -4.28 -26.34
CA PRO A 256 22.52 -4.50 -26.78
C PRO A 256 23.50 -3.59 -26.05
N THR A 257 24.73 -4.08 -25.93
CA THR A 257 25.78 -3.47 -25.12
C THR A 257 26.02 -2.01 -25.53
N GLU A 258 25.70 -1.08 -24.62
CA GLU A 258 25.90 0.35 -24.86
C GLU A 258 27.37 0.67 -25.09
N LYS A 259 27.63 1.43 -26.16
CA LYS A 259 28.95 1.94 -26.50
C LYS A 259 29.05 3.42 -26.13
N LEU A 260 30.14 3.77 -25.48
CA LEU A 260 30.58 5.13 -25.21
C LEU A 260 31.50 5.62 -26.34
N ASP A 261 31.76 6.93 -26.36
CA ASP A 261 32.72 7.58 -27.27
C ASP A 261 32.48 7.25 -28.76
N GLY A 262 31.22 7.35 -29.21
CA GLY A 262 30.86 7.15 -30.62
C GLY A 262 31.06 5.72 -31.13
N GLY A 263 31.00 4.71 -30.25
CA GLY A 263 31.05 3.31 -30.65
C GLY A 263 32.39 2.60 -30.44
N ARG A 264 33.38 3.27 -29.85
CA ARG A 264 34.74 2.72 -29.70
C ARG A 264 34.96 1.97 -28.39
N ARG A 265 34.27 2.37 -27.32
CA ARG A 265 34.45 1.77 -25.99
C ARG A 265 33.12 1.24 -25.48
N TYR A 266 33.14 0.11 -24.79
CA TYR A 266 31.96 -0.40 -24.10
C TYR A 266 31.90 0.16 -22.69
N ARG A 267 30.69 0.41 -22.18
CA ARG A 267 30.53 0.75 -20.77
C ARG A 267 30.79 -0.49 -19.92
N LYS A 268 31.72 -0.39 -18.97
CA LYS A 268 32.20 -1.53 -18.15
C LYS A 268 31.05 -2.26 -17.44
N ASP A 269 30.17 -1.51 -16.79
CA ASP A 269 29.06 -2.08 -16.01
C ASP A 269 27.93 -2.65 -16.87
N GLY A 270 27.91 -2.32 -18.16
CA GLY A 270 26.89 -2.76 -19.11
C GLY A 270 27.39 -3.80 -20.10
N TYR A 271 28.62 -4.31 -19.95
CA TYR A 271 29.22 -5.24 -20.88
C TYR A 271 28.65 -6.65 -20.69
N ARG A 272 27.96 -7.17 -21.72
CA ARG A 272 27.28 -8.48 -21.70
C ARG A 272 27.85 -9.45 -22.73
N GLY A 273 29.12 -9.30 -23.09
CA GLY A 273 29.79 -10.15 -24.08
C GLY A 273 29.98 -9.50 -25.45
N ALA A 274 30.50 -10.28 -26.39
CA ALA A 274 30.75 -9.83 -27.75
C ALA A 274 29.42 -9.69 -28.51
N PRO A 275 29.27 -8.67 -29.37
CA PRO A 275 28.08 -8.58 -30.22
C PRO A 275 28.05 -9.78 -31.19
N PRO A 276 26.86 -10.23 -31.63
CA PRO A 276 26.72 -11.38 -32.53
C PRO A 276 27.55 -11.23 -33.81
N ASP A 277 27.68 -10.01 -34.34
CA ASP A 277 28.53 -9.71 -35.50
C ASP A 277 30.02 -9.99 -35.26
N ALA A 278 30.51 -9.87 -34.03
CA ALA A 278 31.91 -10.13 -33.71
C ALA A 278 32.23 -11.62 -33.76
N GLU A 279 31.30 -12.50 -33.38
CA GLU A 279 31.47 -13.95 -33.51
C GLU A 279 31.61 -14.35 -34.97
N GLY A 280 30.80 -13.77 -35.85
CA GLY A 280 30.91 -13.94 -37.30
C GLY A 280 32.30 -13.51 -37.81
N ARG A 281 32.78 -12.33 -37.42
CA ARG A 281 34.12 -11.85 -37.82
C ARG A 281 35.25 -12.73 -37.29
N VAL A 282 35.14 -13.25 -36.06
CA VAL A 282 36.14 -14.18 -35.50
C VAL A 282 36.14 -15.49 -36.27
N LYS A 283 34.95 -15.99 -36.64
CA LYS A 283 34.82 -17.18 -37.49
C LYS A 283 35.46 -16.97 -38.86
N ASP A 284 35.11 -15.88 -39.55
CA ASP A 284 35.70 -15.53 -40.85
C ASP A 284 37.24 -15.40 -40.78
N PHE A 285 37.74 -14.80 -39.69
CA PHE A 285 39.17 -14.68 -39.47
C PHE A 285 39.85 -16.04 -39.28
N ARG A 286 39.24 -16.95 -38.51
CA ARG A 286 39.73 -18.33 -38.33
C ARG A 286 39.71 -19.08 -39.66
N ASP A 287 38.63 -18.96 -40.43
CA ASP A 287 38.50 -19.63 -41.72
C ASP A 287 39.60 -19.16 -42.69
N ARG A 288 39.88 -17.85 -42.73
CA ARG A 288 41.02 -17.29 -43.49
C ARG A 288 42.37 -17.83 -43.03
N GLN A 289 42.58 -18.00 -41.73
CA GLN A 289 43.83 -18.60 -41.21
C GLN A 289 43.98 -20.05 -41.64
N VAL A 290 42.90 -20.84 -41.57
CA VAL A 290 42.90 -22.24 -42.02
C VAL A 290 43.20 -22.31 -43.52
N GLU A 291 42.59 -21.45 -44.33
CA GLU A 291 42.88 -21.39 -45.77
C GLU A 291 44.33 -20.99 -46.05
N ALA A 292 44.87 -20.01 -45.33
CA ALA A 292 46.27 -19.61 -45.47
C ALA A 292 47.23 -20.75 -45.12
N ALA A 293 46.97 -21.45 -44.01
CA ALA A 293 47.74 -22.62 -43.60
C ALA A 293 47.65 -23.77 -44.62
N ARG A 294 46.46 -24.00 -45.20
CA ARG A 294 46.29 -24.97 -46.30
C ARG A 294 47.10 -24.60 -47.53
N LYS A 295 47.11 -23.31 -47.92
CA LYS A 295 47.91 -22.82 -49.06
C LYS A 295 49.41 -22.97 -48.79
N GLN A 296 49.87 -22.66 -47.58
CA GLN A 296 51.26 -22.86 -47.18
C GLN A 296 51.64 -24.34 -47.22
N SER A 297 50.85 -25.22 -46.61
CA SER A 297 51.12 -26.67 -46.65
C SER A 297 51.08 -27.24 -48.08
N ALA A 298 50.19 -26.74 -48.94
CA ALA A 298 50.17 -27.12 -50.35
C ALA A 298 51.43 -26.63 -51.09
N ALA A 299 51.90 -25.41 -50.82
CA ALA A 299 53.13 -24.89 -51.38
C ALA A 299 54.36 -25.69 -50.90
N GLU A 300 54.45 -26.01 -49.62
CA GLU A 300 55.50 -26.87 -49.06
C GLU A 300 55.49 -28.26 -49.69
N ARG A 301 54.30 -28.87 -49.88
CA ARG A 301 54.16 -30.15 -50.59
C ARG A 301 54.58 -30.04 -52.04
N ALA A 302 54.28 -28.93 -52.72
CA ALA A 302 54.70 -28.71 -54.10
C ALA A 302 56.23 -28.56 -54.20
N VAL A 303 56.87 -27.85 -53.26
CA VAL A 303 58.33 -27.76 -53.17
C VAL A 303 58.95 -29.13 -52.89
N ALA A 304 58.43 -29.87 -51.90
CA ALA A 304 58.91 -31.21 -51.59
C ALA A 304 58.72 -32.19 -52.76
N ALA A 305 57.61 -32.08 -53.51
CA ALA A 305 57.37 -32.86 -54.71
C ALA A 305 58.35 -32.49 -55.84
N ALA A 306 58.65 -31.20 -56.01
CA ALA A 306 59.65 -30.74 -56.97
C ALA A 306 61.06 -31.23 -56.61
N GLU A 307 61.45 -31.19 -55.34
CA GLU A 307 62.70 -31.76 -54.86
C GLU A 307 62.76 -33.28 -55.05
N ALA A 308 61.68 -33.99 -54.75
CA ALA A 308 61.60 -35.44 -54.96
C ALA A 308 61.74 -35.79 -56.45
N TRP A 309 61.10 -35.02 -57.33
CA TRP A 309 61.22 -35.18 -58.78
C TRP A 309 62.64 -34.90 -59.27
N ALA A 310 63.29 -33.83 -58.78
CA ALA A 310 64.69 -33.52 -59.08
C ALA A 310 65.64 -34.66 -58.64
N ARG A 311 65.45 -35.21 -57.44
CA ARG A 311 66.23 -36.38 -56.96
C ARG A 311 66.01 -37.61 -57.84
N GLU A 312 64.78 -37.84 -58.31
CA GLU A 312 64.49 -38.95 -59.22
C GLU A 312 65.15 -38.74 -60.59
N GLU A 313 65.16 -37.51 -61.10
CA GLU A 313 65.83 -37.15 -62.35
C GLU A 313 67.34 -37.34 -62.25
N GLU A 314 67.98 -36.88 -61.17
CA GLU A 314 69.39 -37.14 -60.88
C GLU A 314 69.70 -38.63 -60.83
N ARG A 315 68.85 -39.42 -60.15
CA ARG A 315 68.99 -40.89 -60.11
C ARG A 315 68.90 -41.48 -61.52
N ARG A 316 67.95 -41.05 -62.34
CA ARG A 316 67.81 -41.51 -63.73
C ARG A 316 69.03 -41.11 -64.57
N ALA A 317 69.55 -39.89 -64.40
CA ALA A 317 70.75 -39.41 -65.08
C ALA A 317 72.00 -40.23 -64.68
N ALA A 318 72.16 -40.52 -63.39
CA ALA A 318 73.25 -41.37 -62.88
C ALA A 318 73.19 -42.79 -63.47
N VAL A 319 72.00 -43.40 -63.55
CA VAL A 319 71.79 -44.70 -64.19
C VAL A 319 72.14 -44.64 -65.69
N ARG A 320 71.70 -43.60 -66.42
CA ARG A 320 72.08 -43.41 -67.83
C ARG A 320 73.59 -43.26 -68.01
N ASN A 321 74.25 -42.51 -67.13
CA ASN A 321 75.70 -42.32 -67.16
C ASN A 321 76.46 -43.62 -66.85
N MET A 322 75.98 -44.43 -65.89
CA MET A 322 76.53 -45.77 -65.65
C MET A 322 76.37 -46.68 -66.87
N ALA A 323 75.20 -46.68 -67.51
CA ALA A 323 74.96 -47.46 -68.72
C ALA A 323 75.86 -47.01 -69.89
N ARG A 324 76.09 -45.70 -70.07
CA ARG A 324 77.05 -45.15 -71.04
C ARG A 324 78.47 -45.62 -70.73
N ARG A 325 78.95 -45.43 -69.50
CA ARG A 325 80.28 -45.89 -69.08
C ARG A 325 80.47 -47.40 -69.30
N HIS A 326 79.43 -48.20 -69.06
CA HIS A 326 79.49 -49.63 -69.33
C HIS A 326 79.60 -49.93 -70.82
N ARG A 327 78.85 -49.22 -71.68
CA ARG A 327 78.98 -49.33 -73.15
C ARG A 327 80.36 -48.88 -73.63
N ASP A 328 80.86 -47.76 -73.13
CA ASP A 328 82.18 -47.24 -73.50
C ASP A 328 83.28 -48.20 -73.07
N LYS A 329 83.17 -48.79 -71.87
CA LYS A 329 84.07 -49.86 -71.41
C LYS A 329 83.99 -51.10 -72.30
N THR A 330 82.79 -51.57 -72.70
CA THR A 330 82.70 -52.74 -73.58
C THR A 330 83.22 -52.47 -74.97
N VAL A 331 83.01 -51.27 -75.52
CA VAL A 331 83.61 -50.83 -76.79
C VAL A 331 85.12 -50.72 -76.68
N ALA A 332 85.64 -50.09 -75.63
CA ALA A 332 87.08 -49.97 -75.38
C ALA A 332 87.73 -51.35 -75.17
N LEU A 333 87.12 -52.26 -74.40
CA LEU A 333 87.60 -53.63 -74.23
C LEU A 333 87.62 -54.40 -75.56
N LYS A 334 86.59 -54.22 -76.41
CA LYS A 334 86.58 -54.80 -77.77
C LYS A 334 87.67 -54.18 -78.65
N GLY A 335 87.91 -52.88 -78.55
CA GLY A 335 88.98 -52.18 -79.26
C GLY A 335 90.36 -52.67 -78.84
N VAL A 336 90.62 -52.76 -77.54
CA VAL A 336 91.87 -53.31 -76.97
C VAL A 336 92.04 -54.79 -77.36
N ALA A 337 90.96 -55.59 -77.35
CA ALA A 337 91.03 -56.97 -77.81
C ALA A 337 91.41 -57.05 -79.30
N TYR A 338 90.88 -56.16 -80.13
CA TYR A 338 91.24 -56.06 -81.55
C TYR A 338 92.70 -55.62 -81.76
N GLU A 339 93.17 -54.61 -81.03
CA GLU A 339 94.56 -54.14 -81.06
C GLU A 339 95.54 -55.21 -80.56
N ASN A 340 95.20 -55.92 -79.48
CA ASN A 340 95.99 -57.05 -78.97
C ASN A 340 96.05 -58.21 -79.98
N ALA A 341 94.94 -58.53 -80.65
CA ALA A 341 94.94 -59.52 -81.73
C ALA A 341 95.84 -59.09 -82.90
N ARG A 342 95.83 -57.81 -83.27
CA ARG A 342 96.70 -57.24 -84.31
C ARG A 342 98.17 -57.24 -83.90
N ALA A 343 98.48 -56.91 -82.64
CA ALA A 343 99.83 -56.96 -82.09
C ALA A 343 100.36 -58.41 -82.01
N ALA A 344 99.49 -59.38 -81.67
CA ALA A 344 99.83 -60.80 -81.68
C ALA A 344 100.11 -61.31 -83.11
N ALA A 345 99.37 -60.82 -84.11
CA ALA A 345 99.66 -61.12 -85.52
C ALA A 345 101.01 -60.53 -85.97
N ARG A 346 101.35 -59.30 -85.56
CA ARG A 346 102.65 -58.69 -85.84
C ARG A 346 103.81 -59.44 -85.19
N ARG A 347 103.66 -59.91 -83.94
CA ARG A 347 104.67 -60.77 -83.28
C ARG A 347 104.87 -62.12 -83.98
N LYS A 348 103.90 -62.61 -84.75
CA LYS A 348 104.06 -63.79 -85.60
C LYS A 348 104.83 -63.50 -86.89
N GLU A 349 104.84 -62.24 -87.35
CA GLU A 349 105.57 -61.79 -88.53
C GLU A 349 107.02 -61.36 -88.21
N GLU A 350 107.35 -61.11 -86.95
CA GLU A 350 108.72 -60.90 -86.50
C GLU A 350 109.51 -62.22 -86.54
N PRO A 351 110.65 -62.31 -87.25
CA PRO A 351 111.47 -63.51 -87.27
C PRO A 351 112.10 -63.76 -85.89
N PRO A 352 112.23 -65.03 -85.44
CA PRO A 352 112.82 -65.34 -84.15
C PRO A 352 114.26 -64.79 -84.09
N LEU A 353 114.53 -63.99 -83.05
CA LEU A 353 115.87 -63.49 -82.75
C LEU A 353 116.84 -64.67 -82.58
N VAL A 354 117.83 -64.66 -83.46
CA VAL A 354 118.97 -65.57 -83.57
C VAL A 354 119.64 -65.76 -82.21
N ALA A 355 119.80 -67.01 -81.79
CA ALA A 355 120.68 -67.40 -80.69
C ALA A 355 122.13 -67.11 -81.11
N VAL A 356 122.67 -66.01 -80.61
CA VAL A 356 124.07 -65.61 -80.79
C VAL A 356 124.95 -66.58 -79.99
N GLN A 357 125.84 -67.25 -80.70
CA GLN A 357 126.93 -68.06 -80.16
C GLN A 357 127.82 -67.19 -79.26
N GLY A 358 128.18 -67.73 -78.10
CA GLY A 358 129.10 -67.08 -77.17
C GLY A 358 130.49 -66.90 -77.79
N GLU A 359 130.83 -65.66 -78.08
CA GLU A 359 132.21 -65.20 -78.18
C GLU A 359 132.76 -65.02 -76.76
N VAL A 360 133.80 -65.78 -76.44
CA VAL A 360 134.61 -65.61 -75.23
C VAL A 360 135.47 -64.37 -75.46
N LYS A 361 135.34 -63.35 -74.60
CA LYS A 361 136.19 -62.15 -74.60
C LYS A 361 137.45 -62.41 -73.79
N ASP A 362 138.56 -61.84 -74.27
CA ASP A 362 139.96 -62.05 -73.86
C ASP A 362 140.37 -61.65 -72.43
N GLU A 363 139.45 -61.57 -71.47
CA GLU A 363 139.82 -61.56 -70.04
C GLU A 363 140.11 -62.99 -69.51
N PHE A 364 140.10 -63.99 -70.39
CA PHE A 364 140.47 -65.39 -70.11
C PHE A 364 141.99 -65.64 -70.10
N PHE A 365 142.83 -64.60 -70.23
CA PHE A 365 144.30 -64.74 -70.18
C PHE A 365 145.01 -63.79 -69.19
N GLU A 366 144.34 -63.36 -68.11
CA GLU A 366 145.03 -62.82 -66.92
C GLU A 366 144.71 -63.61 -65.65
#